data_AF-A0A529QD12-F1
#
_entry.id   AF-A0A529QD12-F1
#
_cell.length_a   1.000
_cell.length_b   1.000
_cell.length_c   1.000
_cell.angle_alpha   90.00
_cell.angle_beta   90.00
_cell.angle_gamma   90.00
#
_symmetry.space_group_name_H-M   'P 1'
#
loop_
_entity.id
_entity.type
_entity.pdbx_description
1 polymer ?
#
loop_
_entity_poly.entity_id
_entity_poly.type
_entity_poly.pdbx_seq_one_letter_code
_entity_poly.pdbx_strand_id
1 'polypeptide(L)'
;LGLDLDSSADRVDLAECLSMAWHQIQPTFSADPERRVYDLSKSFVAPVTSAFYCASTRRILDAAPFGLTPYGLQDKTGQRRVASAVLMPRHPEPLLGRHDIDGARPPVSRWIECDAAVTDLRNRGAWNNISDRIALFADYARSAEHSAQQASGRLRRYERDFKAGRINILNCSTTMEMGVDIGSVSSVMMTNVPPSIANY
;
A
#
# COMPACT_ATOMS: atom_id res chain seq x y z
N LEU A 1 -18.60 23.04 -4.23
CA LEU A 1 -18.22 24.43 -3.92
C LEU A 1 -18.52 25.40 -5.06
N GLY A 2 -18.43 24.99 -6.33
CA GLY A 2 -18.79 25.89 -7.45
C GLY A 2 -17.80 27.04 -7.65
N LEU A 3 -16.63 26.95 -7.01
CA LEU A 3 -15.58 27.95 -7.05
C LEU A 3 -14.88 27.98 -8.42
N ASP A 4 -14.64 29.19 -8.91
CA ASP A 4 -13.90 29.49 -10.12
C ASP A 4 -12.42 29.75 -9.80
N LEU A 5 -11.53 28.93 -10.35
CA LEU A 5 -10.09 29.11 -10.15
C LEU A 5 -9.54 30.35 -10.86
N ASP A 6 -10.27 31.01 -11.74
CA ASP A 6 -9.84 32.27 -12.36
C ASP A 6 -10.28 33.50 -11.55
N SER A 7 -11.22 33.33 -10.61
CA SER A 7 -11.64 34.38 -9.67
C SER A 7 -10.64 34.53 -8.52
N SER A 8 -10.20 35.78 -8.26
CA SER A 8 -9.34 36.05 -7.12
C SER A 8 -10.05 35.85 -5.78
N ALA A 9 -11.36 36.08 -5.71
CA ALA A 9 -12.12 35.93 -4.46
C ALA A 9 -12.25 34.44 -4.10
N ASP A 10 -12.63 33.61 -5.06
CA ASP A 10 -12.80 32.17 -4.90
C ASP A 10 -11.48 31.46 -4.54
N ARG A 11 -10.34 31.97 -5.01
CA ARG A 11 -9.01 31.50 -4.59
C ARG A 11 -8.75 31.76 -3.10
N VAL A 12 -9.21 32.90 -2.57
CA VAL A 12 -9.08 33.22 -1.14
C VAL A 12 -9.96 32.27 -0.32
N ASP A 13 -11.20 32.05 -0.72
CA ASP A 13 -12.10 31.11 -0.05
C ASP A 13 -11.55 29.69 -0.04
N LEU A 14 -10.96 29.24 -1.15
CA LEU A 14 -10.31 27.94 -1.25
C LEU A 14 -9.11 27.84 -0.29
N ALA A 15 -8.28 28.89 -0.24
CA ALA A 15 -7.12 28.94 0.65
C ALA A 15 -7.53 28.90 2.13
N GLU A 16 -8.60 29.60 2.49
CA GLU A 16 -9.17 29.56 3.83
C GLU A 16 -9.65 28.16 4.19
N CYS A 17 -10.43 27.52 3.30
CA CYS A 17 -10.89 26.14 3.52
C CYS A 17 -9.72 25.16 3.73
N LEU A 18 -8.68 25.25 2.91
CA LEU A 18 -7.49 24.41 3.04
C LEU A 18 -6.71 24.71 4.33
N SER A 19 -6.62 25.99 4.72
CA SER A 19 -6.01 26.41 5.98
C SER A 19 -6.77 25.85 7.18
N MET A 20 -8.11 25.94 7.18
CA MET A 20 -8.94 25.37 8.25
C MET A 20 -8.77 23.86 8.36
N ALA A 21 -8.81 23.14 7.23
CA ALA A 21 -8.59 21.69 7.21
C ALA A 21 -7.20 21.32 7.76
N TRP A 22 -6.17 22.08 7.40
CA TRP A 22 -4.82 21.89 7.93
C TRP A 22 -4.75 22.08 9.45
N HIS A 23 -5.37 23.14 9.98
CA HIS A 23 -5.41 23.38 11.43
C HIS A 23 -6.18 22.29 12.18
N GLN A 24 -7.23 21.72 11.58
CA GLN A 24 -7.98 20.64 12.22
C GLN A 24 -7.19 19.33 12.36
N ILE A 25 -6.29 19.03 11.43
CA ILE A 25 -5.48 17.80 11.51
C ILE A 25 -4.22 17.96 12.37
N GLN A 26 -3.76 19.19 12.62
CA GLN A 26 -2.55 19.47 13.39
C GLN A 26 -2.49 18.80 14.79
N PRO A 27 -3.56 18.76 15.58
CA PRO A 27 -3.55 18.11 16.90
C PRO A 27 -3.24 16.61 16.85
N THR A 28 -3.47 15.95 15.71
CA THR A 28 -3.21 14.52 15.51
C THR A 28 -1.74 14.18 15.29
N PHE A 29 -0.89 15.19 15.08
CA PHE A 29 0.54 15.00 14.89
C PHE A 29 1.32 14.95 16.21
N SER A 30 2.56 14.48 16.10
CA SER A 30 3.61 14.61 17.10
C SER A 30 3.85 16.08 17.49
N ALA A 31 4.36 16.29 18.70
CA ALA A 31 4.67 17.63 19.20
C ALA A 31 5.84 18.31 18.48
N ASP A 32 6.69 17.56 17.76
CA ASP A 32 7.82 18.08 17.00
C ASP A 32 7.34 18.74 15.69
N PRO A 33 7.44 20.09 15.56
CA PRO A 33 6.98 20.80 14.39
C PRO A 33 7.84 20.57 13.14
N GLU A 34 9.12 20.19 13.30
CA GLU A 34 10.06 19.89 12.21
C GLU A 34 9.89 18.45 11.69
N ARG A 35 9.30 17.57 12.50
CA ARG A 35 9.01 16.17 12.15
C ARG A 35 7.58 15.80 12.51
N ARG A 36 6.63 16.37 11.78
CA ARG A 36 5.20 16.04 11.92
C ARG A 36 4.95 14.61 11.44
N VAL A 37 4.72 13.71 12.39
CA VAL A 37 4.25 12.33 12.14
C VAL A 37 2.93 12.13 12.86
N TYR A 38 2.06 11.26 12.34
CA TYR A 38 0.83 10.91 13.05
C TYR A 38 1.15 10.27 14.40
N ASP A 39 0.55 10.80 15.46
CA ASP A 39 0.71 10.28 16.79
C ASP A 39 -0.41 9.27 17.07
N LEU A 40 -0.06 7.98 17.04
CA LEU A 40 -0.99 6.87 17.33
C LEU A 40 -1.38 6.78 18.81
N SER A 41 -0.82 7.61 19.71
CA SER A 41 -1.40 7.78 21.06
C SER A 41 -2.63 8.69 21.05
N LYS A 42 -2.76 9.54 20.02
CA LYS A 42 -3.87 10.48 19.83
C LYS A 42 -4.85 10.05 18.73
N SER A 43 -4.50 9.00 17.99
CA SER A 43 -5.24 8.50 16.84
C SER A 43 -5.25 6.98 16.83
N PHE A 44 -6.19 6.38 16.13
CA PHE A 44 -6.29 4.93 16.03
C PHE A 44 -6.51 4.51 14.58
N VAL A 45 -6.11 3.28 14.26
CA VAL A 45 -6.39 2.67 12.97
C VAL A 45 -7.75 2.00 13.04
N ALA A 46 -8.63 2.33 12.10
CA ALA A 46 -9.96 1.74 11.98
C ALA A 46 -10.15 1.14 10.59
N PRO A 47 -10.94 0.07 10.45
CA PRO A 47 -11.30 -0.44 9.15
C PRO A 47 -12.14 0.58 8.39
N VAL A 48 -11.83 0.77 7.10
CA VAL A 48 -12.69 1.52 6.19
C VAL A 48 -13.95 0.69 5.96
N THR A 49 -15.10 1.21 6.37
CA THR A 49 -16.41 0.52 6.22
C THR A 49 -17.28 1.13 5.12
N SER A 50 -17.10 2.42 4.87
CA SER A 50 -17.68 3.16 3.76
C SER A 50 -16.56 3.76 2.93
N ALA A 51 -16.62 3.56 1.62
CA ALA A 51 -15.63 4.04 0.69
C ALA A 51 -16.30 4.51 -0.60
N PHE A 52 -15.48 4.96 -1.55
CA PHE A 52 -15.93 5.33 -2.89
C PHE A 52 -15.15 4.55 -3.94
N TYR A 53 -15.85 4.02 -4.93
CA TYR A 53 -15.25 3.39 -6.09
C TYR A 53 -14.98 4.42 -7.19
N CYS A 54 -13.74 4.45 -7.64
CA CYS A 54 -13.27 5.30 -8.71
C CYS A 54 -13.37 4.59 -10.07
N ALA A 55 -14.35 4.94 -10.89
CA ALA A 55 -14.53 4.30 -12.20
C ALA A 55 -13.35 4.51 -13.17
N SER A 56 -12.56 5.59 -13.01
CA SER A 56 -11.41 5.86 -13.89
C SER A 56 -10.20 4.99 -13.59
N THR A 57 -9.90 4.74 -12.32
CA THR A 57 -8.72 3.96 -11.89
C THR A 57 -9.06 2.55 -11.44
N ARG A 58 -10.35 2.23 -11.29
CA ARG A 58 -10.88 1.00 -10.67
C ARG A 58 -10.37 0.80 -9.24
N ARG A 59 -10.06 1.89 -8.54
CA ARG A 59 -9.57 1.87 -7.16
C ARG A 59 -10.65 2.26 -6.16
N ILE A 60 -10.49 1.80 -4.93
CA ILE A 60 -11.25 2.25 -3.78
C ILE A 60 -10.58 3.49 -3.20
N LEU A 61 -11.39 4.49 -2.87
CA LEU A 61 -11.01 5.74 -2.24
C LEU A 61 -11.65 5.79 -0.85
N ASP A 62 -10.87 6.18 0.15
CA ASP A 62 -11.33 6.46 1.50
C ASP A 62 -12.22 7.71 1.55
N ALA A 63 -11.93 8.70 0.71
CA ALA A 63 -12.73 9.91 0.57
C ALA A 63 -12.98 10.28 -0.91
N ALA A 64 -14.17 10.80 -1.19
CA ALA A 64 -14.49 11.46 -2.45
C ALA A 64 -15.17 12.81 -2.15
N PRO A 65 -14.38 13.88 -1.95
CA PRO A 65 -14.93 15.21 -1.68
C PRO A 65 -15.94 15.59 -2.76
N PHE A 66 -17.14 16.01 -2.33
CA PHE A 66 -18.25 16.36 -3.23
C PHE A 66 -18.70 15.23 -4.16
N GLY A 67 -18.42 13.96 -3.82
CA GLY A 67 -18.72 12.79 -4.64
C GLY A 67 -17.85 12.65 -5.89
N LEU A 68 -16.73 13.38 -5.97
CA LEU A 68 -15.85 13.41 -7.13
C LEU A 68 -14.60 12.57 -6.93
N THR A 69 -14.12 11.93 -8.01
CA THR A 69 -12.82 11.27 -7.97
C THR A 69 -11.68 12.30 -8.04
N PRO A 70 -10.66 12.21 -7.17
CA PRO A 70 -9.46 13.04 -7.26
C PRO A 70 -8.65 12.75 -8.52
N TYR A 71 -8.88 11.59 -9.16
CA TYR A 71 -8.22 11.18 -10.40
C TYR A 71 -8.99 11.60 -11.67
N GLY A 72 -10.05 12.41 -11.54
CA GLY A 72 -10.82 12.94 -12.67
C GLY A 72 -10.17 14.13 -13.39
N LEU A 73 -9.09 14.70 -12.83
CA LEU A 73 -8.46 15.92 -13.33
C LEU A 73 -7.81 15.81 -14.72
N GLN A 74 -7.55 14.59 -15.20
CA GLN A 74 -6.89 14.36 -16.50
C GLN A 74 -7.87 14.18 -17.67
N ASP A 75 -9.18 14.28 -17.42
CA ASP A 75 -10.16 14.12 -18.50
C ASP A 75 -10.24 15.39 -19.36
N LYS A 76 -9.73 15.30 -20.60
CA LYS A 76 -9.76 16.40 -21.58
C LYS A 76 -11.17 16.84 -21.97
N THR A 77 -12.19 16.03 -21.64
CA THR A 77 -13.60 16.34 -21.90
C THR A 77 -14.22 17.29 -20.87
N GLY A 78 -13.51 17.64 -19.79
CA GLY A 78 -14.00 18.55 -18.75
C GLY A 78 -15.10 17.95 -17.85
N GLN A 79 -15.50 16.70 -18.07
CA GLN A 79 -16.50 16.05 -17.24
C GLN A 79 -15.89 15.59 -15.91
N ARG A 80 -16.34 16.21 -14.81
CA ARG A 80 -16.00 15.78 -13.45
C ARG A 80 -16.56 14.37 -13.23
N ARG A 81 -15.68 13.39 -13.06
CA ARG A 81 -16.08 12.00 -12.85
C ARG A 81 -16.54 11.79 -11.41
N VAL A 82 -17.69 11.14 -11.27
CA VAL A 82 -18.29 10.79 -9.99
C VAL A 82 -17.64 9.52 -9.45
N ALA A 83 -17.36 9.51 -8.16
CA ALA A 83 -16.98 8.31 -7.43
C ALA A 83 -18.25 7.74 -6.77
N SER A 84 -18.54 6.46 -7.00
CA SER A 84 -19.77 5.84 -6.49
C SER A 84 -19.53 5.29 -5.08
N ALA A 85 -20.43 5.56 -4.14
CA ALA A 85 -20.35 4.98 -2.80
C ALA A 85 -20.32 3.44 -2.87
N VAL A 86 -19.50 2.83 -2.02
CA VAL A 86 -19.38 1.38 -1.88
C VAL A 86 -19.19 1.01 -0.42
N LEU A 87 -19.87 -0.06 0.00
CA LEU A 87 -19.67 -0.63 1.33
C LEU A 87 -18.49 -1.59 1.27
N MET A 88 -17.58 -1.43 2.21
CA MET A 88 -16.41 -2.30 2.32
C MET A 88 -16.75 -3.51 3.18
N PRO A 89 -16.32 -4.72 2.78
CA PRO A 89 -16.59 -5.92 3.52
C PRO A 89 -15.81 -5.88 4.84
N ARG A 90 -16.44 -6.29 5.94
CA ARG A 90 -15.82 -6.27 7.27
C ARG A 90 -15.00 -7.54 7.46
N HIS A 91 -13.71 -7.38 7.69
CA HIS A 91 -12.82 -8.51 7.95
C HIS A 91 -13.27 -9.26 9.23
N PRO A 92 -13.50 -10.58 9.17
CA PRO A 92 -14.08 -11.32 10.30
C PRO A 92 -13.08 -11.46 11.46
N GLU A 93 -11.78 -11.56 11.16
CA GLU A 93 -10.74 -11.77 12.17
C GLU A 93 -9.54 -10.82 11.97
N PRO A 94 -9.67 -9.50 12.21
CA PRO A 94 -8.56 -8.56 12.02
C PRO A 94 -7.36 -8.95 12.92
N LEU A 95 -6.17 -9.16 12.37
CA LEU A 95 -5.02 -9.68 13.12
C LEU A 95 -4.17 -8.61 13.85
N LEU A 96 -4.77 -7.47 14.22
CA LEU A 96 -4.08 -6.45 15.00
C LEU A 96 -3.80 -6.97 16.43
N GLY A 97 -2.55 -7.34 16.72
CA GLY A 97 -2.12 -7.81 18.05
C GLY A 97 -2.47 -9.26 18.38
N ARG A 98 -2.87 -10.07 17.37
CA ARG A 98 -3.26 -11.47 17.55
C ARG A 98 -2.06 -12.41 17.34
N HIS A 99 -2.00 -13.49 18.13
CA HIS A 99 -0.88 -14.44 18.13
C HIS A 99 -1.18 -15.76 17.37
N ASP A 100 -2.45 -16.07 17.09
CA ASP A 100 -2.85 -17.28 16.37
C ASP A 100 -3.34 -16.92 14.95
N ILE A 101 -2.41 -16.99 13.99
CA ILE A 101 -2.67 -16.71 12.58
C ILE A 101 -3.32 -17.93 11.91
N ASP A 102 -2.87 -19.13 12.24
CA ASP A 102 -3.33 -20.35 11.58
C ASP A 102 -4.78 -20.67 11.92
N GLY A 103 -5.23 -20.42 13.15
CA GLY A 103 -6.64 -20.54 13.53
C GLY A 103 -7.55 -19.49 12.87
N ALA A 104 -7.02 -18.31 12.53
CA ALA A 104 -7.78 -17.24 11.91
C ALA A 104 -7.93 -17.37 10.38
N ARG A 105 -7.04 -18.12 9.70
CA ARG A 105 -7.06 -18.27 8.23
C ARG A 105 -8.31 -18.99 7.69
N PRO A 106 -8.81 -20.10 8.27
CA PRO A 106 -10.01 -20.78 7.77
C PRO A 106 -11.28 -19.92 7.74
N PRO A 107 -11.69 -19.20 8.80
CA PRO A 107 -12.88 -18.35 8.75
C PRO A 107 -12.72 -17.19 7.76
N VAL A 108 -11.52 -16.62 7.63
CA VAL A 108 -11.23 -15.57 6.64
C VAL A 108 -11.33 -16.10 5.21
N SER A 109 -10.82 -17.31 4.93
CA SER A 109 -10.91 -17.93 3.60
C SER A 109 -12.36 -18.13 3.17
N ARG A 110 -13.19 -18.68 4.08
CA ARG A 110 -14.63 -18.84 3.83
C ARG A 110 -15.32 -17.51 3.59
N TRP A 111 -14.97 -16.48 4.35
CA TRP A 111 -15.52 -15.14 4.17
C TRP A 111 -15.15 -14.55 2.80
N ILE A 112 -13.90 -14.68 2.36
CA ILE A 112 -13.47 -14.24 1.01
C ILE A 112 -14.31 -14.91 -0.10
N GLU A 113 -14.67 -16.18 0.09
CA GLU A 113 -15.44 -16.95 -0.90
C GLU A 113 -16.94 -16.66 -0.89
N CYS A 114 -17.53 -16.40 0.28
CA CYS A 114 -18.98 -16.33 0.46
C CYS A 114 -19.52 -14.92 0.65
N ASP A 115 -18.69 -13.92 0.96
CA ASP A 115 -19.15 -12.56 1.25
C ASP A 115 -19.62 -11.84 -0.02
N ALA A 116 -20.83 -11.29 0.03
CA ALA A 116 -21.45 -10.63 -1.10
C ALA A 116 -20.75 -9.31 -1.48
N ALA A 117 -20.20 -8.57 -0.51
CA ALA A 117 -19.47 -7.34 -0.77
C ALA A 117 -18.08 -7.63 -1.35
N VAL A 118 -17.39 -8.69 -0.90
CA VAL A 118 -16.17 -9.17 -1.57
C VAL A 118 -16.47 -9.55 -3.03
N THR A 119 -17.56 -10.27 -3.27
CA THR A 119 -17.98 -10.67 -4.62
C THR A 119 -18.29 -9.48 -5.51
N ASP A 120 -19.04 -8.49 -5.02
CA ASP A 120 -19.32 -7.24 -5.75
C ASP A 120 -18.03 -6.48 -6.11
N LEU A 121 -17.10 -6.35 -5.16
CA LEU A 121 -15.81 -5.70 -5.39
C LEU A 121 -14.94 -6.45 -6.40
N ARG A 122 -14.96 -7.78 -6.40
CA ARG A 122 -14.29 -8.63 -7.40
C ARG A 122 -14.87 -8.39 -8.79
N ASN A 123 -16.19 -8.36 -8.93
CA ASN A 123 -16.86 -8.10 -10.20
C ASN A 123 -16.53 -6.71 -10.77
N ARG A 124 -16.27 -5.72 -9.89
CA ARG A 124 -15.82 -4.37 -10.26
C ARG A 124 -14.31 -4.27 -10.52
N GLY A 125 -13.55 -5.34 -10.28
CA GLY A 125 -12.08 -5.36 -10.38
C GLY A 125 -11.36 -4.59 -9.27
N ALA A 126 -12.08 -4.21 -8.20
CA ALA A 126 -11.54 -3.50 -7.05
C ALA A 126 -10.97 -4.43 -5.97
N TRP A 127 -11.31 -5.73 -6.02
CA TRP A 127 -10.76 -6.77 -5.16
C TRP A 127 -10.07 -7.84 -6.02
N ASN A 128 -8.83 -8.16 -5.73
CA ASN A 128 -8.02 -9.12 -6.50
C ASN A 128 -7.23 -10.07 -5.59
N ASN A 129 -6.36 -10.88 -6.19
CA ASN A 129 -5.51 -11.82 -5.46
C ASN A 129 -4.59 -11.16 -4.42
N ILE A 130 -4.21 -9.88 -4.61
CA ILE A 130 -3.45 -9.12 -3.61
C ILE A 130 -4.35 -8.81 -2.41
N SER A 131 -5.61 -8.41 -2.64
CA SER A 131 -6.59 -8.20 -1.58
C SER A 131 -6.83 -9.48 -0.77
N ASP A 132 -6.95 -10.64 -1.43
CA ASP A 132 -7.07 -11.94 -0.75
C ASP A 132 -5.87 -12.23 0.14
N ARG A 133 -4.66 -12.04 -0.39
CA ARG A 133 -3.41 -12.24 0.36
C ARG A 133 -3.30 -11.32 1.56
N ILE A 134 -3.71 -10.06 1.42
CA ILE A 134 -3.73 -9.10 2.53
C ILE A 134 -4.71 -9.54 3.60
N ALA A 135 -5.94 -9.94 3.22
CA ALA A 135 -6.93 -10.42 4.16
C ALA A 135 -6.47 -11.69 4.90
N LEU A 136 -5.81 -12.62 4.21
CA LEU A 136 -5.29 -13.85 4.82
C LEU A 136 -4.02 -13.63 5.64
N PHE A 137 -3.50 -12.40 5.71
CA PHE A 137 -2.19 -12.08 6.26
C PHE A 137 -1.13 -13.06 5.73
N ALA A 138 -1.18 -13.29 4.41
CA ALA A 138 -0.28 -14.19 3.73
C ALA A 138 1.16 -13.70 3.85
N ASP A 139 2.09 -14.66 3.92
CA ASP A 139 3.50 -14.33 4.01
C ASP A 139 3.93 -13.45 2.84
N TYR A 140 4.63 -12.38 3.19
CA TYR A 140 5.15 -11.41 2.24
C TYR A 140 6.45 -11.95 1.67
N ALA A 141 6.49 -12.23 0.37
CA ALA A 141 7.71 -12.54 -0.36
C ALA A 141 8.00 -11.42 -1.35
N ARG A 142 9.17 -10.82 -1.21
CA ARG A 142 9.70 -9.79 -2.09
C ARG A 142 11.09 -10.18 -2.52
N SER A 143 11.22 -10.47 -3.82
CA SER A 143 12.49 -10.69 -4.47
C SER A 143 13.02 -9.41 -5.10
N ALA A 144 14.35 -9.31 -5.19
CA ALA A 144 15.03 -8.31 -5.99
C ALA A 144 16.23 -8.93 -6.70
N GLU A 145 16.54 -8.42 -7.89
CA GLU A 145 17.72 -8.83 -8.64
C GLU A 145 18.98 -8.13 -8.10
N HIS A 146 20.04 -8.91 -7.90
CA HIS A 146 21.37 -8.44 -7.56
C HIS A 146 22.38 -9.04 -8.56
N SER A 147 22.57 -8.32 -9.66
CA SER A 147 23.50 -8.67 -10.72
C SER A 147 24.30 -7.44 -11.14
N ALA A 148 25.43 -7.65 -11.83
CA ALA A 148 26.22 -6.57 -12.40
C ALA A 148 25.47 -5.73 -13.47
N GLN A 149 24.31 -6.19 -13.95
CA GLN A 149 23.48 -5.45 -14.90
C GLN A 149 22.67 -4.32 -14.23
N GLN A 150 22.52 -4.35 -12.91
CA GLN A 150 21.81 -3.32 -12.16
C GLN A 150 22.73 -2.14 -11.81
N ALA A 151 22.17 -0.93 -11.82
CA ALA A 151 22.91 0.27 -11.42
C ALA A 151 23.40 0.18 -9.96
N SER A 152 24.63 0.61 -9.69
CA SER A 152 25.27 0.49 -8.37
C SER A 152 24.48 1.12 -7.21
N GLY A 153 23.81 2.26 -7.45
CA GLY A 153 22.94 2.89 -6.46
C GLY A 153 21.71 2.06 -6.09
N ARG A 154 21.19 1.27 -7.04
CA ARG A 154 20.07 0.35 -6.82
C ARG A 154 20.52 -0.88 -6.02
N LEU A 155 21.69 -1.45 -6.35
CA LEU A 155 22.27 -2.57 -5.60
C LEU A 155 22.48 -2.21 -4.13
N ARG A 156 23.11 -1.06 -3.83
CA ARG A 156 23.28 -0.58 -2.45
C ARG A 156 21.96 -0.40 -1.70
N ARG A 157 20.91 0.05 -2.40
CA ARG A 157 19.57 0.16 -1.81
C ARG A 157 18.98 -1.22 -1.51
N TYR A 158 19.12 -2.18 -2.41
CA TYR A 158 18.60 -3.54 -2.21
C TYR A 158 19.33 -4.27 -1.10
N GLU A 159 20.65 -4.14 -0.99
CA GLU A 159 21.43 -4.68 0.14
C GLU A 159 20.93 -4.12 1.48
N ARG A 160 20.74 -2.80 1.57
CA ARG A 160 20.18 -2.16 2.77
C ARG A 160 18.74 -2.63 3.07
N ASP A 161 17.92 -2.76 2.04
CA ASP A 161 16.54 -3.22 2.20
C ASP A 161 16.48 -4.71 2.59
N PHE A 162 17.40 -5.54 2.12
CA PHE A 162 17.54 -6.95 2.50
C PHE A 162 17.99 -7.10 3.95
N LYS A 163 19.05 -6.38 4.36
CA LYS A 163 19.50 -6.34 5.77
C LYS A 163 18.40 -5.90 6.73
N ALA A 164 17.50 -5.02 6.29
CA ALA A 164 16.38 -4.53 7.09
C ALA A 164 15.12 -5.41 6.98
N GLY A 165 15.18 -6.58 6.34
CA GLY A 165 14.05 -7.51 6.17
C GLY A 165 12.94 -7.01 5.23
N ARG A 166 13.15 -5.89 4.52
CA ARG A 166 12.20 -5.33 3.54
C ARG A 166 12.26 -6.04 2.19
N ILE A 167 13.36 -6.72 1.88
CA ILE A 167 13.53 -7.71 0.82
C ILE A 167 13.93 -8.99 1.52
N ASN A 168 13.32 -10.12 1.18
CA ASN A 168 13.61 -11.40 1.81
C ASN A 168 14.11 -12.46 0.83
N ILE A 169 14.22 -12.12 -0.46
CA ILE A 169 14.83 -12.97 -1.49
C ILE A 169 15.73 -12.08 -2.37
N LEU A 170 16.98 -12.47 -2.58
CA LEU A 170 17.85 -11.85 -3.57
C LEU A 170 18.17 -12.87 -4.67
N ASN A 171 17.83 -12.53 -5.91
CA ASN A 171 18.19 -13.32 -7.08
C ASN A 171 19.53 -12.82 -7.60
N CYS A 172 20.55 -13.66 -7.51
CA CYS A 172 21.94 -13.24 -7.68
C CYS A 172 22.62 -14.08 -8.76
N SER A 173 23.60 -13.50 -9.43
CA SER A 173 24.56 -14.27 -10.23
C SER A 173 25.84 -14.53 -9.41
N THR A 174 26.84 -15.15 -10.04
CA THR A 174 28.17 -15.40 -9.44
C THR A 174 28.86 -14.14 -8.92
N THR A 175 28.33 -12.94 -9.21
CA THR A 175 28.84 -11.67 -8.69
C THR A 175 28.74 -11.54 -7.17
N MET A 176 27.93 -12.36 -6.49
CA MET A 176 27.91 -12.43 -5.02
C MET A 176 29.02 -13.30 -4.42
N GLU A 177 29.74 -14.10 -5.22
CA GLU A 177 30.81 -14.97 -4.72
C GLU A 177 32.05 -14.18 -4.27
N MET A 178 32.20 -12.92 -4.72
CA MET A 178 33.34 -12.05 -4.37
C MET A 178 33.18 -11.28 -3.06
N GLY A 179 32.31 -11.73 -2.15
CA GLY A 179 32.19 -11.17 -0.80
C GLY A 179 31.43 -9.86 -0.75
N VAL A 180 30.10 -9.94 -0.82
CA VAL A 180 29.19 -8.82 -0.51
C VAL A 180 28.66 -9.00 0.90
N ASP A 181 28.83 -7.99 1.75
CA ASP A 181 28.18 -7.98 3.07
C ASP A 181 26.68 -7.72 2.91
N ILE A 182 25.89 -8.79 2.94
CA ILE A 182 24.42 -8.79 2.91
C ILE A 182 23.80 -9.11 4.27
N GLY A 183 24.60 -9.18 5.34
CA GLY A 183 24.15 -9.58 6.68
C GLY A 183 23.92 -11.09 6.78
N SER A 184 23.03 -11.50 7.69
CA SER A 184 22.71 -12.91 7.92
C SER A 184 21.72 -13.44 6.89
N VAL A 185 22.01 -14.61 6.33
CA VAL A 185 21.15 -15.33 5.38
C VAL A 185 20.69 -16.63 6.06
N SER A 186 19.39 -16.93 6.01
CA SER A 186 18.83 -18.15 6.60
C SER A 186 18.98 -19.37 5.70
N SER A 187 18.94 -19.18 4.38
CA SER A 187 19.00 -20.25 3.39
C SER A 187 19.51 -19.72 2.06
N VAL A 188 20.31 -20.52 1.36
CA VAL A 188 20.75 -20.27 -0.02
C VAL A 188 20.16 -21.34 -0.90
N MET A 189 19.47 -20.93 -1.96
CA MET A 189 18.90 -21.85 -2.96
C MET A 189 19.65 -21.66 -4.27
N MET A 190 20.24 -22.74 -4.77
CA MET A 190 20.89 -22.75 -6.07
C MET A 190 19.88 -23.19 -7.13
N THR A 191 19.56 -22.30 -8.06
CA THR A 191 18.70 -22.63 -9.20
C THR A 191 19.43 -23.46 -10.26
N ASN A 192 20.76 -23.39 -10.29
CA ASN A 192 21.63 -24.14 -11.19
C ASN A 192 22.83 -24.68 -10.41
N VAL A 193 23.46 -25.74 -10.95
CA VAL A 193 24.70 -26.29 -10.39
C VAL A 193 25.84 -25.27 -10.58
N PRO A 194 26.62 -24.94 -9.53
CA PRO A 194 27.78 -24.06 -9.66
C PRO A 194 28.81 -24.62 -10.63
N PRO A 195 29.57 -23.77 -11.34
CA PRO A 195 30.51 -24.21 -12.38
C PRO A 195 31.70 -25.02 -11.83
N SER A 196 32.01 -24.90 -10.54
CA SER A 196 33.00 -25.73 -9.86
C SER A 196 32.66 -25.96 -8.39
N ILE A 197 33.30 -26.95 -7.76
CA ILE A 197 33.15 -27.26 -6.33
C ILE A 197 33.58 -26.08 -5.46
N ALA A 198 34.54 -25.26 -5.90
CA ALA A 198 34.98 -24.10 -5.13
C ALA A 198 33.96 -22.94 -5.13
N ASN A 199 33.03 -22.93 -6.08
CA ASN A 199 31.93 -21.96 -6.12
C ASN A 199 30.75 -22.38 -5.22
N TYR A 200 30.70 -23.65 -4.81
CA TYR A 200 29.69 -24.19 -3.88
C TYR A 200 30.11 -23.93 -2.44
#